data_AF-A0A7Y5PKG5-F1
#
_entry.id   AF-A0A7Y5PKG5-F1
#
_cell.length_a   1.000
_cell.length_b   1.000
_cell.length_c   1.000
_cell.angle_alpha   90.00
_cell.angle_beta   90.00
_cell.angle_gamma   90.00
#
_symmetry.space_group_name_H-M   'P 1'
#
loop_
_entity.id
_entity.type
_entity.pdbx_description
1 polymer ?
#
loop_
_entity_poly.entity_id
_entity_poly.type
_entity_poly.pdbx_seq_one_letter_code
_entity_poly.pdbx_strand_id
1 'polypeptide(L)'
;VVLSLAAWQFAPGVRGRIDEGLNEVRTYQSSDTAATSWGMRLRLAEHTLDMIRERPLFGHGVGSWITQWRQRVQPGLLISIHTTPHNEYLLVTSQLGIVGLIALLGVLATQLHTAWRAGPPGYPALMAWTAIACTGMFNVVLRDAKFALPMLLVAGLGGAVARGGRR
;
A
#
# COMPACT_ATOMS: atom_id res chain seq x y z
N VAL A 1 -18.04 7.90 6.85
CA VAL A 1 -18.79 8.51 5.73
C VAL A 1 -19.23 9.93 6.06
N VAL A 2 -20.08 10.16 7.08
CA VAL A 2 -20.53 11.53 7.45
C VAL A 2 -19.38 12.44 7.91
N LEU A 3 -18.49 11.95 8.77
CA LEU A 3 -17.29 12.71 9.19
C LEU A 3 -16.31 12.96 8.04
N SER A 4 -16.24 12.03 7.09
CA SER A 4 -15.39 12.09 5.89
C SER A 4 -15.92 13.12 4.89
N LEU A 5 -17.24 13.17 4.69
CA LEU A 5 -17.94 14.15 3.85
C LEU A 5 -17.94 15.55 4.48
N ALA A 6 -18.07 15.64 5.80
CA ALA A 6 -17.96 16.91 6.53
C ALA A 6 -16.54 17.48 6.44
N ALA A 7 -15.50 16.64 6.61
CA ALA A 7 -14.11 17.07 6.44
C ALA A 7 -13.84 17.61 5.02
N TRP A 8 -14.43 17.01 3.99
CA TRP A 8 -14.37 17.50 2.61
C TRP A 8 -15.00 18.89 2.44
N GLN A 9 -16.02 19.23 3.24
CA GLN A 9 -16.76 20.48 3.10
C GLN A 9 -16.06 21.69 3.74
N PHE A 10 -15.27 21.44 4.79
CA PHE A 10 -14.66 22.49 5.61
C PHE A 10 -13.13 22.57 5.53
N ALA A 11 -12.48 21.75 4.70
CA ALA A 11 -11.02 21.77 4.52
C ALA A 11 -10.63 22.26 3.11
N PRO A 12 -10.55 23.59 2.87
CA PRO A 12 -10.15 24.14 1.57
C PRO A 12 -8.77 23.66 1.10
N GLY A 13 -7.84 23.39 2.03
CA GLY A 13 -6.55 22.78 1.71
C GLY A 13 -6.67 21.35 1.15
N VAL A 14 -7.62 20.54 1.63
CA VAL A 14 -7.83 19.17 1.12
C VAL A 14 -8.38 19.19 -0.30
N ARG A 15 -9.34 20.08 -0.58
CA ARG A 15 -9.87 20.28 -1.93
C ARG A 15 -8.78 20.72 -2.91
N GLY A 16 -8.00 21.74 -2.54
CA GLY A 16 -6.91 22.23 -3.39
C GLY A 16 -5.89 21.14 -3.72
N ARG A 17 -5.54 20.27 -2.76
CA ARG A 17 -4.63 19.13 -3.00
C ARG A 17 -5.22 18.05 -3.90
N ILE A 18 -6.53 17.84 -3.82
CA ILE A 18 -7.23 16.90 -4.70
C ILE A 18 -7.35 17.48 -6.12
N ASP A 19 -7.68 18.75 -6.26
CA ASP A 19 -7.73 19.42 -7.57
C ASP A 19 -6.35 19.46 -8.25
N GLU A 20 -5.30 19.76 -7.48
CA GLU A 20 -3.89 19.67 -7.92
C GLU A 20 -3.56 18.24 -8.38
N GLY A 21 -3.81 17.23 -7.55
CA GLY A 21 -3.56 15.84 -7.89
C GLY A 21 -4.33 15.35 -9.12
N LEU A 22 -5.60 15.76 -9.27
CA LEU A 22 -6.39 15.45 -10.46
C LEU A 22 -5.82 16.11 -11.72
N ASN A 23 -5.33 17.35 -11.61
CA ASN A 23 -4.69 18.03 -12.73
C ASN A 23 -3.36 17.36 -13.10
N GLU A 24 -2.55 16.95 -12.11
CA GLU A 24 -1.32 16.17 -12.33
C GLU A 24 -1.62 14.86 -13.07
N VAL A 25 -2.66 14.12 -12.68
CA VAL A 25 -3.06 12.88 -13.36
C VAL A 25 -3.54 13.13 -14.79
N ARG A 26 -4.31 14.20 -15.02
CA ARG A 26 -4.83 14.53 -16.37
C ARG A 26 -3.74 14.97 -17.34
N THR A 27 -2.73 15.67 -16.84
CA THR A 27 -1.61 16.19 -17.63
C THR A 27 -0.41 15.25 -17.64
N TYR A 28 -0.53 14.11 -16.95
CA TYR A 28 0.53 13.13 -16.84
C TYR A 28 0.97 12.62 -18.21
N GLN A 29 2.28 12.58 -18.40
CA GLN A 29 2.95 11.90 -19.50
C GLN A 29 3.92 10.90 -18.89
N SER A 30 4.03 9.71 -19.50
CA SER A 30 4.92 8.62 -19.06
C SER A 30 6.39 9.00 -19.27
N SER A 31 6.88 9.91 -18.44
CA SER A 31 8.23 10.46 -18.44
C SER A 31 8.83 10.35 -17.04
N ASP A 32 10.11 10.00 -16.99
CA ASP A 32 10.89 9.93 -15.75
C ASP A 32 11.20 11.32 -15.16
N THR A 33 10.84 12.40 -15.87
CA THR A 33 10.97 13.79 -15.42
C THR A 33 9.77 14.29 -14.62
N ALA A 34 8.76 13.44 -14.38
CA ALA A 34 7.60 13.79 -13.56
C ALA A 34 8.05 14.16 -12.13
N ALA A 35 8.05 15.46 -11.83
CA ALA A 35 8.50 16.01 -10.54
C ALA A 35 7.36 16.16 -9.50
N THR A 36 6.13 15.80 -9.88
CA THR A 36 4.95 15.97 -9.03
C THR A 36 4.60 14.70 -8.27
N SER A 37 3.84 14.82 -7.18
CA SER A 37 3.64 13.69 -6.24
C SER A 37 2.80 12.56 -6.84
N TRP A 38 1.73 12.87 -7.58
CA TRP A 38 0.85 11.87 -8.18
C TRP A 38 1.45 11.32 -9.47
N GLY A 39 2.03 12.18 -10.31
CA GLY A 39 2.73 11.76 -11.54
C GLY A 39 3.88 10.80 -11.24
N MET A 40 4.63 11.03 -10.15
CA MET A 40 5.68 10.14 -9.70
C MET A 40 5.15 8.76 -9.26
N ARG A 41 4.03 8.71 -8.52
CA ARG A 41 3.38 7.44 -8.13
C ARG A 41 2.86 6.66 -9.33
N LEU A 42 2.29 7.35 -10.33
CA LEU A 42 1.89 6.73 -11.59
C LEU A 42 3.10 6.10 -12.29
N ARG A 43 4.20 6.84 -12.40
CA ARG A 43 5.42 6.33 -13.04
C ARG A 43 6.04 5.13 -12.31
N LEU A 44 6.05 5.17 -10.98
CA LEU A 44 6.45 4.03 -10.15
C LEU A 44 5.55 2.81 -10.41
N ALA A 45 4.24 3.02 -10.53
CA ALA A 45 3.29 1.96 -10.81
C ALA A 45 3.49 1.37 -12.21
N GLU A 46 3.71 2.19 -13.25
CA GLU A 46 3.96 1.73 -14.63
C GLU A 46 5.11 0.73 -14.70
N HIS A 47 6.31 1.13 -14.26
CA HIS A 47 7.47 0.24 -14.29
C HIS A 47 7.29 -0.99 -13.40
N THR A 48 6.58 -0.86 -12.26
CA THR A 48 6.33 -2.01 -11.39
C THR A 48 5.35 -2.98 -12.05
N LEU A 49 4.36 -2.49 -12.80
CA LEU A 49 3.49 -3.33 -13.61
C LEU A 49 4.26 -4.02 -14.73
N ASP A 50 5.26 -3.37 -15.34
CA ASP A 50 6.14 -4.02 -16.32
C ASP A 50 6.94 -5.16 -15.69
N MET A 51 7.51 -4.95 -14.50
CA MET A 51 8.16 -6.03 -13.75
C MET A 51 7.21 -7.21 -13.50
N ILE A 52 5.94 -6.93 -13.15
CA ILE A 52 4.92 -7.96 -12.94
C ILE A 52 4.61 -8.70 -14.25
N ARG A 53 4.47 -7.99 -15.38
CA ARG A 53 4.20 -8.59 -16.70
C ARG A 53 5.32 -9.51 -17.15
N GLU A 54 6.57 -9.19 -16.83
CA GLU A 54 7.73 -10.02 -17.16
C GLU A 54 7.76 -11.34 -16.39
N ARG A 55 7.37 -11.34 -15.10
CA ARG A 55 7.39 -12.53 -14.23
C ARG A 55 6.13 -12.65 -13.37
N PRO A 56 4.97 -12.93 -13.98
CA PRO A 56 3.68 -12.81 -13.30
C PRO A 56 3.45 -13.86 -12.20
N LEU A 57 4.04 -15.05 -12.31
CA LEU A 57 3.76 -16.15 -11.37
C LEU A 57 4.56 -16.06 -10.08
N PHE A 58 5.87 -15.92 -10.18
CA PHE A 58 6.81 -15.97 -9.04
C PHE A 58 7.61 -14.67 -8.85
N GLY A 59 7.41 -13.67 -9.71
CA GLY A 59 8.09 -12.38 -9.59
C GLY A 59 9.60 -12.46 -9.81
N HIS A 60 10.28 -11.40 -9.39
CA HIS A 60 11.72 -11.22 -9.54
C HIS A 60 12.54 -11.62 -8.30
N GLY A 61 11.89 -12.13 -7.26
CA GLY A 61 12.50 -12.50 -5.97
C GLY A 61 12.38 -11.40 -4.90
N VAL A 62 12.47 -11.79 -3.64
CA VAL A 62 12.38 -10.86 -2.50
C VAL A 62 13.53 -9.85 -2.54
N GLY A 63 13.21 -8.58 -2.31
CA GLY A 63 14.20 -7.50 -2.32
C GLY A 63 14.66 -7.05 -3.72
N SER A 64 14.18 -7.69 -4.79
CA SER A 64 14.59 -7.38 -6.18
C SER A 64 14.07 -6.04 -6.70
N TRP A 65 13.05 -5.45 -6.08
CA TRP A 65 12.39 -4.27 -6.66
C TRP A 65 13.36 -3.10 -6.89
N ILE A 66 14.29 -2.83 -5.96
CA ILE A 66 15.25 -1.71 -6.10
C ILE A 66 16.22 -1.96 -7.26
N THR A 67 16.70 -3.19 -7.44
CA THR A 67 17.62 -3.52 -8.52
C THR A 67 16.91 -3.47 -9.87
N GLN A 68 15.70 -4.01 -9.95
CA GLN A 68 14.83 -3.91 -11.14
C GLN A 68 14.48 -2.45 -11.47
N TRP A 69 14.18 -1.64 -10.46
CA TRP A 69 13.88 -0.22 -10.61
C TRP A 69 15.07 0.54 -11.20
N ARG A 70 16.25 0.43 -10.58
CA ARG A 70 17.47 1.13 -11.03
C ARG A 70 17.92 0.76 -12.44
N GLN A 71 17.54 -0.42 -12.94
CA GLN A 71 17.81 -0.83 -14.33
C GLN A 71 16.88 -0.16 -15.35
N ARG A 72 15.73 0.37 -14.91
CA ARG A 72 14.67 0.91 -15.78
C ARG A 72 14.62 2.44 -15.82
N VAL A 73 15.20 3.11 -14.84
CA VAL A 73 15.25 4.57 -14.76
C VAL A 73 16.67 5.10 -14.90
N GLN A 74 16.79 6.24 -15.58
CA GLN A 74 18.08 6.90 -15.75
C GLN A 74 18.65 7.37 -14.41
N PRO A 75 19.94 7.08 -14.11
CA PRO A 75 20.59 7.60 -12.92
C PRO A 75 20.59 9.13 -12.87
N GLY A 76 20.43 9.70 -11.67
CA GLY A 76 20.49 11.14 -11.45
C GLY A 76 19.15 11.88 -11.58
N LEU A 77 18.10 11.22 -12.10
CA LEU A 77 16.74 11.76 -12.01
C LEU A 77 16.21 11.65 -10.59
N LEU A 78 15.37 12.61 -10.17
CA LEU A 78 14.73 12.61 -8.84
C LEU A 78 13.98 11.30 -8.57
N ILE A 79 13.38 10.70 -9.60
CA ILE A 79 12.63 9.46 -9.45
C ILE A 79 13.52 8.26 -9.07
N SER A 80 14.82 8.29 -9.39
CA SER A 80 15.77 7.20 -9.13
C SER A 80 16.03 6.94 -7.64
N ILE A 81 15.74 7.90 -6.77
CA ILE A 81 15.98 7.78 -5.30
C ILE A 81 14.97 6.85 -4.62
N HIS A 82 13.86 6.53 -5.29
CA HIS A 82 12.79 5.73 -4.72
C HIS A 82 13.23 4.28 -4.51
N THR A 83 12.81 3.72 -3.39
CA THR A 83 13.17 2.35 -2.99
C THR A 83 11.96 1.42 -2.90
N THR A 84 10.76 1.94 -3.17
CA THR A 84 9.49 1.21 -3.21
C THR A 84 8.54 1.82 -4.25
N PRO A 85 7.53 1.06 -4.71
CA PRO A 85 6.49 1.60 -5.57
C PRO A 85 5.38 2.36 -4.82
N HIS A 86 5.54 2.60 -3.51
CA HIS A 86 4.49 3.17 -2.64
C HIS A 86 3.13 2.46 -2.71
N ASN A 87 3.15 1.15 -2.95
CA ASN A 87 1.98 0.30 -2.91
C ASN A 87 2.45 -1.12 -2.54
N GLU A 88 1.99 -1.62 -1.40
CA GLU A 88 2.36 -2.92 -0.85
C GLU A 88 2.04 -4.05 -1.83
N TYR A 89 0.88 -3.99 -2.46
CA TYR A 89 0.41 -5.01 -3.39
C TYR A 89 1.27 -5.06 -4.66
N LEU A 90 1.62 -3.92 -5.24
CA LEU A 90 2.53 -3.86 -6.38
C LEU A 90 3.94 -4.34 -6.00
N LEU A 91 4.43 -3.98 -4.81
CA LEU A 91 5.73 -4.46 -4.34
C LEU A 91 5.74 -5.98 -4.19
N VAL A 92 4.77 -6.55 -3.47
CA VAL A 92 4.67 -8.00 -3.26
C VAL A 92 4.48 -8.72 -4.59
N THR A 93 3.62 -8.24 -5.47
CA THR A 93 3.37 -8.89 -6.77
C THR A 93 4.59 -8.84 -7.68
N SER A 94 5.35 -7.74 -7.71
CA SER A 94 6.58 -7.68 -8.52
C SER A 94 7.68 -8.61 -8.01
N GLN A 95 7.75 -8.85 -6.70
CA GLN A 95 8.78 -9.69 -6.09
C GLN A 95 8.42 -11.17 -6.02
N LEU A 96 7.16 -11.50 -5.75
CA LEU A 96 6.69 -12.86 -5.48
C LEU A 96 5.61 -13.33 -6.47
N GLY A 97 5.25 -12.49 -7.44
CA GLY A 97 4.20 -12.75 -8.41
C GLY A 97 2.82 -12.83 -7.79
N ILE A 98 1.88 -13.36 -8.57
CA ILE A 98 0.49 -13.58 -8.17
C ILE A 98 0.40 -14.53 -6.97
N VAL A 99 1.34 -15.47 -6.83
CA VAL A 99 1.39 -16.39 -5.68
C VAL A 99 1.60 -15.60 -4.38
N GLY A 100 2.54 -14.67 -4.37
CA GLY A 100 2.75 -13.78 -3.21
C GLY A 100 1.56 -12.88 -2.94
N LEU A 101 0.92 -12.34 -3.98
CA LEU A 101 -0.27 -11.50 -3.82
C LEU A 101 -1.43 -12.29 -3.19
N ILE A 102 -1.70 -13.50 -3.67
CA ILE A 102 -2.73 -14.38 -3.12
C ILE A 102 -2.43 -14.71 -1.66
N ALA A 103 -1.16 -15.01 -1.33
CA ALA A 103 -0.77 -15.27 0.05
C ALA A 103 -1.02 -14.06 0.96
N LEU A 104 -0.62 -12.85 0.52
CA LEU A 104 -0.86 -11.61 1.27
C LEU A 104 -2.37 -11.36 1.47
N LEU A 105 -3.16 -11.45 0.41
CA LEU A 105 -4.61 -11.26 0.48
C LEU A 105 -5.28 -12.33 1.34
N GLY A 106 -4.80 -13.56 1.32
CA GLY A 106 -5.25 -14.65 2.19
C GLY A 106 -4.99 -14.35 3.66
N VAL A 107 -3.81 -13.84 4.00
CA VAL A 107 -3.50 -13.38 5.37
C VAL A 107 -4.43 -12.23 5.78
N LEU A 108 -4.58 -11.19 4.95
CA LEU A 108 -5.48 -10.07 5.28
C LEU A 108 -6.93 -10.54 5.44
N ALA A 109 -7.43 -11.38 4.54
CA ALA A 109 -8.80 -11.89 4.57
C ALA A 109 -9.06 -12.75 5.82
N THR A 110 -8.16 -13.67 6.16
CA THR A 110 -8.29 -14.52 7.35
C THR A 110 -8.27 -13.70 8.64
N GLN A 111 -7.39 -12.70 8.73
CA GLN A 111 -7.28 -11.83 9.90
C GLN A 111 -8.52 -10.93 10.06
N LEU A 112 -8.99 -10.31 8.98
CA LEU A 112 -10.22 -9.52 8.96
C LEU A 112 -11.44 -10.39 9.33
N HIS A 113 -11.56 -11.57 8.73
CA HIS A 113 -12.66 -12.50 9.00
C HIS A 113 -12.67 -12.95 10.46
N THR A 114 -11.51 -13.30 11.01
CA THR A 114 -11.38 -13.75 12.41
C THR A 114 -11.73 -12.62 13.38
N ALA A 115 -11.24 -11.41 13.12
CA ALA A 115 -11.54 -10.24 13.94
C ALA A 115 -13.03 -9.86 13.88
N TRP A 116 -13.64 -9.92 12.69
CA TRP A 116 -15.06 -9.67 12.51
C TRP A 116 -15.93 -10.70 13.26
N ARG A 117 -15.61 -11.99 13.13
CA ARG A 117 -16.37 -13.06 13.82
C ARG A 117 -16.25 -13.00 15.34
N ALA A 118 -15.21 -12.36 15.87
CA ALA A 118 -15.05 -12.21 17.31
C ALA A 118 -16.01 -11.18 17.94
N GLY A 119 -16.73 -10.39 17.13
CA GLY A 119 -17.68 -9.41 17.63
C GLY A 119 -16.97 -8.25 18.38
N PRO A 120 -17.60 -7.65 19.41
CA PRO A 120 -17.04 -6.47 20.09
C PRO A 120 -15.59 -6.61 20.58
N PRO A 121 -15.17 -7.76 21.16
CA PRO A 121 -13.76 -7.98 21.52
C PRO A 121 -12.77 -7.92 20.34
N GLY A 122 -13.22 -8.19 19.11
CA GLY A 122 -12.39 -8.19 17.91
C GLY A 122 -12.27 -6.86 17.19
N TYR A 123 -13.06 -5.85 17.57
CA TYR A 123 -13.09 -4.56 16.87
C TYR A 123 -11.73 -3.85 16.79
N PRO A 124 -10.87 -3.84 17.83
CA PRO A 124 -9.55 -3.23 17.72
C PRO A 124 -8.69 -3.89 16.63
N ALA A 125 -8.70 -5.22 16.56
CA ALA A 125 -7.99 -5.97 15.52
C ALA A 125 -8.58 -5.72 14.13
N LEU A 126 -9.92 -5.68 14.03
CA LEU A 126 -10.61 -5.43 12.76
C LEU A 126 -10.24 -4.04 12.21
N MET A 127 -10.22 -3.02 13.07
CA MET A 127 -9.81 -1.67 12.71
C MET A 127 -8.34 -1.62 12.28
N ALA A 128 -7.44 -2.28 13.03
CA ALA A 128 -6.01 -2.32 12.71
C ALA A 128 -5.74 -3.02 11.37
N TRP A 129 -6.33 -4.19 11.13
CA TRP A 129 -6.17 -4.91 9.86
C TRP A 129 -6.78 -4.16 8.68
N THR A 130 -7.91 -3.46 8.88
CA THR A 130 -8.50 -2.61 7.86
C THR A 130 -7.58 -1.42 7.54
N ALA A 131 -7.01 -0.79 8.57
CA ALA A 131 -6.04 0.30 8.40
C ALA A 131 -4.81 -0.17 7.62
N ILE A 132 -4.22 -1.33 7.99
CA ILE A 132 -3.10 -1.94 7.26
C ILE A 132 -3.47 -2.16 5.79
N ALA A 133 -4.63 -2.77 5.51
CA ALA A 133 -5.07 -3.06 4.15
C ALA A 133 -5.25 -1.78 3.31
N CYS A 134 -5.89 -0.75 3.87
CA CYS A 134 -6.09 0.53 3.19
C CYS A 134 -4.78 1.31 3.01
N THR A 135 -3.92 1.37 4.03
CA THR A 135 -2.62 2.04 3.94
C THR A 135 -1.71 1.35 2.93
N GLY A 136 -1.79 0.02 2.80
CA GLY A 136 -1.07 -0.75 1.78
C GLY A 136 -1.34 -0.33 0.34
N MET A 137 -2.47 0.33 0.05
CA MET A 137 -2.76 0.85 -1.30
C MET A 137 -1.89 2.06 -1.67
N PHE A 138 -1.42 2.81 -0.68
CA PHE A 138 -0.72 4.08 -0.86
C PHE A 138 0.69 4.09 -0.25
N ASN A 139 1.07 3.01 0.43
CA ASN A 139 2.38 2.86 1.02
C ASN A 139 2.76 1.37 1.15
N VAL A 140 4.02 1.11 1.48
CA VAL A 140 4.52 -0.23 1.82
C VAL A 140 4.58 -0.36 3.34
N VAL A 141 3.39 -0.53 3.93
CA VAL A 141 3.15 -0.49 5.38
C VAL A 141 3.87 -1.60 6.14
N LEU A 142 4.06 -2.78 5.54
CA LEU A 142 4.68 -3.94 6.19
C LEU A 142 6.20 -3.89 6.13
N ARG A 143 6.75 -3.23 5.11
CA ARG A 143 8.21 -3.03 4.97
C ARG A 143 8.72 -1.91 5.89
N ASP A 144 7.94 -0.87 6.11
CA ASP A 144 8.33 0.23 6.98
C ASP A 144 8.05 -0.12 8.45
N ALA A 145 9.11 -0.41 9.20
CA ALA A 145 9.03 -0.77 10.61
C ALA A 145 8.28 0.27 11.47
N LYS A 146 8.31 1.56 11.11
CA LYS A 146 7.62 2.62 11.85
C LYS A 146 6.11 2.45 11.78
N PHE A 147 5.59 1.94 10.66
CA PHE A 147 4.17 1.65 10.49
C PHE A 147 3.83 0.22 10.88
N ALA A 148 4.65 -0.76 10.44
CA ALA A 148 4.40 -2.18 10.66
C ALA A 148 4.34 -2.53 12.15
N LEU A 149 5.33 -2.10 12.95
CA LEU A 149 5.48 -2.54 14.33
C LEU A 149 4.27 -2.15 15.21
N PRO A 150 3.85 -0.86 15.28
CA PRO A 150 2.68 -0.50 16.09
C PRO A 150 1.38 -1.08 15.54
N MET A 151 1.18 -1.10 14.22
CA MET A 151 -0.06 -1.61 13.64
C MET A 151 -0.22 -3.13 13.85
N LEU A 152 0.86 -3.90 13.65
CA LEU A 152 0.86 -5.33 13.89
C LEU A 152 0.72 -5.67 15.38
N LEU A 153 1.29 -4.85 16.27
CA LEU A 153 1.13 -5.01 17.71
C LEU A 153 -0.32 -4.81 18.15
N VAL A 154 -0.97 -3.72 17.72
CA VAL A 154 -2.41 -3.49 18.00
C VAL A 154 -3.27 -4.60 17.41
N ALA A 155 -2.99 -5.01 16.18
CA ALA A 155 -3.68 -6.11 15.52
C ALA A 155 -3.53 -7.45 16.27
N GLY A 156 -2.32 -7.75 16.74
CA GLY A 156 -1.99 -8.96 17.49
C GLY A 156 -2.64 -8.98 18.87
N LEU A 157 -2.51 -7.90 19.64
CA LEU A 157 -3.10 -7.75 20.97
C LEU A 157 -4.64 -7.79 20.91
N GLY A 158 -5.24 -7.05 19.98
CA GLY A 158 -6.69 -7.09 19.76
C GLY A 158 -7.16 -8.51 19.40
N GLY A 159 -6.40 -9.23 18.58
CA GLY A 159 -6.70 -10.62 18.23
C GLY A 159 -6.53 -11.61 19.39
N ALA A 160 -5.68 -11.31 20.36
CA ALA A 160 -5.52 -12.12 21.57
C ALA A 160 -6.69 -11.91 22.55
N VAL A 161 -7.08 -10.66 22.78
CA VAL A 161 -8.26 -10.29 23.60
C VAL A 161 -9.53 -10.93 23.04
N ALA A 162 -9.70 -10.87 21.73
CA ALA A 162 -10.80 -11.50 21.01
C ALA A 162 -10.91 -13.02 21.22
N ARG A 163 -9.78 -13.71 21.43
CA ARG A 163 -9.73 -15.14 21.70
C ARG A 163 -9.95 -15.47 23.17
N GLY A 164 -9.51 -14.59 24.09
CA GLY A 164 -9.70 -14.75 25.53
C GLY A 164 -11.16 -14.65 25.97
N GLY A 165 -11.94 -13.73 25.38
CA GLY A 165 -13.36 -13.54 25.71
C GLY A 165 -14.34 -14.59 25.12
N ARG A 166 -13.83 -15.61 24.43
CA ARG A 166 -14.61 -16.74 23.89
C ARG A 166 -14.55 -18.00 24.77
N ARG A 167 -13.77 -17.98 25.85
CA ARG A 167 -13.71 -19.02 26.88
C ARG A 167 -14.62 -18.64 28.04
#